data_AF-A0A5U8T1A5-F1
#
_entry.id   AF-A0A5U8T1A5-F1
#
_cell.length_a   1.000
_cell.length_b   1.000
_cell.length_c   1.000
_cell.angle_alpha   90.00
_cell.angle_beta   90.00
_cell.angle_gamma   90.00
#
_symmetry.space_group_name_H-M   'P 1'
#
loop_
_entity.id
_entity.type
_entity.pdbx_description
1 polymer ?
#
loop_
_entity_poly.entity_id
_entity_poly.type
_entity_poly.pdbx_seq_one_letter_code
_entity_poly.pdbx_strand_id
1 'polypeptide(L)' 'MMTFDPSDCPHRRYNPLTGQWILVSPHRAKRPWQGRDEVADVADLPAYDPDCFLCPGNTR' A
#
# COMPACT_ATOMS: atom_id res chain seq x y z
N MET A 1 9.63 -25.98 24.44
CA MET A 1 8.38 -25.35 23.98
C MET A 1 8.77 -24.00 23.41
N MET A 2 8.59 -23.75 22.11
CA MET A 2 8.92 -22.45 21.53
C MET A 2 7.89 -21.42 22.00
N THR A 3 8.34 -20.32 22.57
CA THR A 3 7.50 -19.18 22.93
C THR A 3 6.94 -18.56 21.66
N PHE A 4 5.66 -18.23 21.66
CA PHE A 4 5.07 -17.50 20.54
C PHE A 4 5.67 -16.09 20.46
N ASP A 5 6.36 -15.79 19.36
CA ASP A 5 6.78 -14.44 19.00
C ASP A 5 5.95 -13.97 17.79
N PRO A 6 5.14 -12.89 17.91
CA PRO A 6 4.35 -12.38 16.78
C PRO A 6 5.21 -11.89 15.60
N SER A 7 6.50 -11.63 15.80
CA SER A 7 7.43 -11.17 14.76
C SER A 7 7.87 -12.31 13.83
N ASP A 8 7.83 -13.54 14.30
CA ASP A 8 8.26 -14.73 13.56
C ASP A 8 7.09 -15.68 13.25
N CYS A 9 6.12 -15.79 14.16
CA CYS A 9 5.01 -16.73 14.05
C CYS A 9 3.81 -16.12 13.28
N PRO A 10 3.26 -16.85 12.29
CA PRO A 10 1.99 -16.46 11.65
C PRO A 10 0.85 -16.37 12.67
N HIS A 11 0.03 -15.32 12.57
CA HIS A 11 -1.08 -15.08 13.48
C HIS A 11 -2.20 -14.27 12.82
N ARG A 12 -3.32 -14.09 13.52
CA ARG A 12 -4.45 -13.26 13.06
C ARG A 12 -4.70 -12.11 14.02
N ARG A 13 -5.06 -10.95 13.49
CA ARG A 13 -5.48 -9.76 14.27
C ARG A 13 -6.89 -9.36 13.89
N TYR A 14 -7.73 -9.05 14.87
CA TYR A 14 -9.10 -8.62 14.63
C TYR A 14 -9.15 -7.12 14.39
N ASN A 15 -9.88 -6.70 13.35
CA ASN A 15 -10.21 -5.32 13.06
C ASN A 15 -11.62 -5.01 13.59
N PRO A 16 -11.77 -4.22 14.67
CA PRO A 16 -13.06 -3.91 15.27
C PRO A 16 -13.94 -2.99 14.41
N LEU A 17 -13.36 -2.22 13.48
CA LEU A 17 -14.11 -1.32 12.61
C LEU A 17 -14.86 -2.09 11.51
N THR A 18 -14.25 -3.16 11.00
CA THR A 18 -14.84 -3.98 9.92
C THR A 18 -15.40 -5.32 10.41
N GLY A 19 -15.10 -5.72 11.65
CA GLY A 19 -15.50 -7.00 12.20
C GLY A 19 -14.74 -8.19 11.61
N GLN A 20 -13.59 -7.96 10.99
CA GLN A 20 -12.86 -8.97 10.21
C GLN A 20 -11.52 -9.34 10.84
N TRP A 21 -11.02 -10.51 10.48
CA TRP A 21 -9.69 -10.97 10.87
C TRP A 21 -8.69 -10.80 9.74
N ILE A 22 -7.51 -10.27 10.07
CA ILE A 22 -6.39 -10.06 9.16
C ILE A 22 -5.33 -11.11 9.45
N LEU A 23 -4.91 -11.87 8.43
CA LEU A 23 -3.81 -12.83 8.53
C LEU A 23 -2.46 -12.11 8.41
N VAL A 24 -1.59 -12.32 9.39
CA VAL A 24 -0.23 -11.80 9.43
C VAL A 24 0.74 -12.97 9.22
N SER A 25 1.52 -12.90 8.14
CA SER A 25 2.60 -13.86 7.84
C SER A 25 3.93 -13.10 7.72
N PRO A 26 4.70 -12.95 8.82
CA PRO A 26 5.80 -11.98 8.90
C PRO A 26 6.88 -12.11 7.82
N HIS A 27 7.11 -13.31 7.29
CA HIS A 27 8.16 -13.57 6.30
C HIS A 27 7.67 -13.69 4.86
N ARG A 28 6.38 -13.43 4.58
CA ARG A 28 5.78 -13.64 3.25
C ARG A 28 6.48 -12.83 2.15
N ALA A 29 6.95 -11.63 2.48
CA ALA A 29 7.65 -10.73 1.54
C ALA A 29 9.10 -11.16 1.22
N LYS A 30 9.68 -12.12 1.95
CA LYS A 30 11.04 -12.65 1.66
C LYS A 30 11.09 -13.56 0.44
N ARG A 31 9.93 -13.94 -0.13
CA ARG A 31 9.87 -14.76 -1.34
C ARG A 31 10.37 -13.94 -2.53
N PRO A 32 11.13 -14.55 -3.45
CA PRO A 32 11.58 -13.85 -4.64
C PRO A 32 10.36 -13.36 -5.43
N TRP A 33 10.34 -12.05 -5.72
CA TRP A 33 9.31 -11.44 -6.54
C TRP A 33 9.74 -11.54 -8.01
N GLN A 34 8.84 -12.07 -8.85
CA GLN A 34 8.99 -12.13 -10.31
C GLN A 34 7.74 -11.57 -11.01
N GLY A 35 6.93 -10.83 -10.26
CA GLY A 35 5.71 -10.21 -10.78
C GLY A 35 5.98 -8.86 -11.41
N ARG A 36 4.93 -8.05 -11.50
CA ARG A 36 5.00 -6.68 -12.00
C ARG A 36 5.66 -5.76 -10.97
N ASP A 37 6.54 -4.89 -11.45
CA ASP A 37 6.96 -3.71 -10.70
C ASP A 37 6.12 -2.50 -11.15
N GLU A 38 5.61 -1.75 -10.18
CA GLU A 38 4.89 -0.50 -10.44
C GLU A 38 5.89 0.64 -10.65
N VAL A 39 5.62 1.49 -11.64
CA VAL A 39 6.43 2.69 -11.87
C VAL A 39 6.01 3.73 -10.85
N ALA A 40 6.96 4.25 -10.08
CA ALA A 40 6.70 5.36 -9.18
C ALA A 40 6.23 6.57 -10.00
N ASP A 41 5.20 7.25 -9.51
CA ASP A 41 4.76 8.51 -10.11
C ASP A 41 5.73 9.61 -9.68
N VAL A 42 6.76 9.84 -10.51
CA VAL A 42 7.79 10.87 -10.31
C VAL A 42 7.55 12.06 -11.26
N ALA A 43 6.30 12.26 -11.68
CA ALA A 43 5.96 13.39 -12.54
C ALA A 43 6.25 14.71 -11.80
N ASP A 44 7.19 15.49 -12.33
CA ASP A 44 7.34 16.90 -11.95
C ASP A 44 6.23 17.68 -12.66
N LEU A 45 5.09 17.77 -11.97
CA LEU A 45 3.91 18.43 -12.50
C LEU A 45 4.07 19.95 -12.35
N PRO A 46 3.76 20.74 -13.40
CA PRO A 46 3.80 22.19 -13.30
C PRO A 46 2.78 22.66 -12.27
N ALA A 47 3.09 23.78 -11.59
CA ALA A 47 2.18 24.39 -10.62
C ALA A 47 0.84 24.83 -11.25
N TYR A 48 0.83 25.05 -12.57
CA TYR A 48 -0.35 25.38 -13.35
C TYR A 48 -0.22 24.76 -14.74
N ASP A 49 -1.28 24.12 -15.19
CA ASP A 49 -1.42 23.56 -16.53
C ASP A 49 -2.65 24.21 -17.21
N PRO A 50 -2.48 24.95 -18.32
CA PRO A 50 -3.60 25.58 -19.03
C PRO A 50 -4.61 24.59 -19.61
N ASP A 51 -4.21 23.32 -19.82
CA ASP A 51 -5.08 22.26 -20.34
C ASP A 51 -5.78 21.47 -19.21
N CYS A 52 -5.41 21.71 -17.94
CA CYS A 52 -5.99 21.01 -16.79
C CYS A 52 -7.32 21.65 -16.36
N PHE A 53 -8.44 20.95 -16.53
CA PHE A 53 -9.78 21.42 -16.15
C PHE A 53 -9.96 21.68 -14.64
N LEU A 54 -9.04 21.21 -13.80
CA LEU A 54 -9.02 21.45 -12.35
C LEU A 54 -8.18 22.67 -11.96
N CYS A 55 -7.32 23.18 -12.84
CA CYS A 55 -6.51 24.36 -12.56
C CYS A 55 -7.36 25.64 -12.51
N PRO A 56 -7.01 26.58 -11.60
CA PRO A 56 -7.80 27.79 -11.39
C PRO A 56 -7.81 28.67 -12.64
N GLY A 57 -8.98 29.13 -13.06
CA GLY A 57 -9.14 30.02 -14.22
C GLY A 57 -9.28 29.31 -15.57
N ASN A 58 -9.10 27.99 -15.64
CA ASN A 58 -9.34 27.22 -16.86
C ASN A 58 -10.84 27.02 -17.10
N THR A 59 -11.21 26.94 -18.38
CA THR A 59 -12.58 26.64 -18.77
C THR A 59 -12.87 25.18 -18.47
N ARG A 60 -14.03 24.90 -17.87
CA ARG A 60 -14.48 23.56 -17.50
C ARG A 60 -15.42 22.98 -18.53
#